data_AF-A0A840C296-F1
#
_entry.id   AF-A0A840C296-F1
#
_cell.length_a   1.000
_cell.length_b   1.000
_cell.length_c   1.000
_cell.angle_alpha   90.00
_cell.angle_beta   90.00
_cell.angle_gamma   90.00
#
_symmetry.space_group_name_H-M   'P 1'
#
loop_
_entity.id
_entity.type
_entity.pdbx_description
1 polymer ?
#
loop_
_entity_poly.entity_id
_entity_poly.type
_entity_poly.pdbx_seq_one_letter_code
_entity_poly.pdbx_strand_id
1 'polypeptide(L)'
;MMDIPGSGQSCGVPRSDALPNADKWRSSMERSGSRAEPFARETLVAQVAALGHDAWRAERRRADGGYEPRVKEVKDEAWMARSGRTTIDIANTDYRDLPSDWQAENKASAEVAVDCVLKAFGQGGALDGAFVERAAEVVHDAWLARNGAWAPEEQKLPYPQLTEAEKDKDRFWIRNAVALVANPAQNRTA
;
A
#
# COMPACT_ATOMS: atom_id res chain seq x y z
N MET A 1 4.49 -10.36 11.06
CA MET A 1 3.79 -9.56 10.04
C MET A 1 3.12 -8.35 10.68
N MET A 2 3.03 -7.25 9.94
CA MET A 2 2.22 -6.09 10.32
C MET A 2 0.83 -6.26 9.70
N ASP A 3 -0.15 -6.71 10.50
CA ASP A 3 -1.53 -6.85 10.03
C ASP A 3 -2.14 -5.48 9.78
N ILE A 4 -2.42 -5.15 8.53
CA ILE A 4 -3.25 -3.97 8.21
C ILE A 4 -4.65 -4.28 8.74
N PRO A 5 -5.25 -3.42 9.57
CA PRO A 5 -6.60 -3.68 10.05
C PRO A 5 -7.63 -3.53 8.94
N GLY A 6 -8.64 -4.40 8.95
CA GLY A 6 -9.85 -4.22 8.16
C GLY A 6 -10.57 -2.96 8.67
N SER A 7 -10.83 -2.00 7.80
CA SER A 7 -11.36 -0.69 8.17
C SER A 7 -12.79 -0.77 8.72
N GLY A 8 -12.92 -0.97 10.04
CA GLY A 8 -14.19 -0.95 10.78
C GLY A 8 -14.63 0.44 11.28
N GLN A 9 -14.19 1.53 10.65
CA GLN A 9 -14.63 2.89 10.99
C GLN A 9 -15.00 3.71 9.75
N SER A 10 -16.31 3.94 9.61
CA SER A 10 -16.90 4.93 8.72
C SER A 10 -16.50 6.34 9.18
N CYS A 11 -15.37 6.83 8.69
CA CYS A 11 -15.09 8.26 8.62
C CYS A 11 -15.69 8.81 7.33
N GLY A 12 -16.68 9.71 7.47
CA GLY A 12 -17.49 10.23 6.38
C GLY A 12 -16.66 10.82 5.23
N VAL A 13 -16.70 10.15 4.09
CA VAL A 13 -16.25 10.69 2.81
C VAL A 13 -17.43 11.47 2.20
N PRO A 14 -17.25 12.72 1.74
CA PRO A 14 -18.32 13.42 1.03
C PRO A 14 -18.58 12.68 -0.28
N ARG A 15 -19.84 12.31 -0.51
CA ARG A 15 -20.32 11.93 -1.84
C ARG A 15 -20.13 13.12 -2.77
N SER A 16 -19.31 12.95 -3.80
CA SER A 16 -19.31 13.84 -4.97
C SER A 16 -19.31 12.97 -6.22
N ASP A 17 -20.34 13.21 -7.02
CA ASP A 17 -20.65 12.55 -8.27
C ASP A 17 -19.52 12.68 -9.31
N ALA A 18 -19.39 11.62 -10.11
CA ALA A 18 -18.68 11.53 -11.38
C ALA A 18 -17.19 11.93 -11.41
N LEU A 19 -16.31 10.91 -11.53
CA LEU A 19 -14.93 11.12 -11.95
C LEU A 19 -14.90 11.78 -13.35
N PRO A 20 -14.10 12.83 -13.57
CA PRO A 20 -14.11 13.58 -14.83
C PRO A 20 -13.57 12.73 -16.00
N ASN A 21 -14.27 12.87 -17.14
CA ASN A 21 -14.05 12.19 -18.41
C ASN A 21 -12.56 12.17 -18.87
N ALA A 22 -12.05 10.95 -19.11
CA ALA A 22 -10.69 10.63 -19.54
C ALA A 22 -10.24 11.31 -20.85
N ASP A 23 -11.17 11.80 -21.68
CA ASP A 23 -10.83 12.43 -22.97
C ASP A 23 -10.22 13.82 -22.84
N LYS A 24 -10.41 14.54 -21.72
CA LYS A 24 -9.79 15.87 -21.55
C LYS A 24 -8.29 15.82 -21.27
N TRP A 25 -7.74 14.66 -20.91
CA TRP A 25 -6.35 14.56 -20.44
C TRP A 25 -5.37 14.32 -21.59
N ARG A 26 -5.82 13.64 -22.66
CA ARG A 26 -5.03 13.35 -23.87
C ARG A 26 -4.56 14.64 -24.57
N SER A 27 -5.46 15.62 -24.71
CA SER A 27 -5.16 16.88 -25.41
C SER A 27 -4.28 17.88 -24.64
N SER A 28 -4.06 17.70 -23.33
CA SER A 28 -3.20 18.59 -22.56
C SER A 28 -1.76 18.06 -22.42
N MET A 29 -1.54 16.76 -22.59
CA MET A 29 -0.22 16.12 -22.49
C MET A 29 0.61 16.25 -23.78
N GLU A 30 -0.01 16.44 -24.94
CA GLU A 30 0.68 16.51 -26.24
C GLU A 30 1.37 17.87 -26.52
N ARG A 31 1.09 18.93 -25.75
CA ARG A 31 1.59 20.29 -26.01
C ARG A 31 2.89 20.68 -25.30
N SER A 32 3.41 19.84 -24.42
CA SER A 32 4.65 20.11 -23.69
C SER A 32 5.58 18.91 -23.85
N GLY A 33 6.48 18.98 -24.83
CA GLY A 33 7.47 17.94 -25.20
C GLY A 33 8.52 17.65 -24.12
N SER A 34 8.07 17.30 -22.91
CA SER A 34 8.87 16.75 -21.82
C SER A 34 8.07 15.58 -21.26
N ARG A 35 8.41 14.36 -21.69
CA ARG A 35 7.89 13.13 -21.11
C ARG A 35 8.48 12.98 -19.71
N ALA A 36 7.94 13.69 -18.73
CA ALA A 36 8.15 13.35 -17.33
C ALA A 36 7.57 11.94 -17.16
N GLU A 37 8.44 10.94 -17.03
CA GLU A 37 8.03 9.56 -16.76
C GLU A 37 7.08 9.58 -15.55
N PRO A 38 5.82 9.15 -15.69
CA PRO A 38 4.89 9.14 -14.58
C PRO A 38 5.46 8.18 -13.53
N PHE A 39 5.86 8.73 -12.37
CA PHE A 39 6.53 8.09 -11.22
C PHE A 39 7.23 6.75 -11.49
N ALA A 40 8.58 6.72 -11.38
CA ALA A 40 9.33 5.47 -11.35
C ALA A 40 8.67 4.47 -10.40
N ARG A 41 8.45 3.24 -10.86
CA ARG A 41 7.76 2.15 -10.15
C ARG A 41 8.17 2.06 -8.69
N GLU A 42 9.46 2.16 -8.42
CA GLU A 42 10.08 2.08 -7.10
C GLU A 42 9.58 3.18 -6.15
N THR A 43 9.31 4.38 -6.67
CA THR A 43 8.75 5.49 -5.90
C THR A 43 7.32 5.20 -5.49
N LEU A 44 6.50 4.65 -6.39
CA LEU A 44 5.13 4.24 -6.08
C LEU A 44 5.12 3.11 -5.04
N VAL A 45 5.97 2.10 -5.21
CA VAL A 45 6.11 1.00 -4.25
C VAL A 45 6.46 1.53 -2.86
N ALA A 46 7.46 2.42 -2.76
CA ALA A 46 7.86 2.98 -1.47
C ALA A 46 6.73 3.78 -0.81
N GLN A 47 5.97 4.56 -1.57
CA GLN A 47 4.82 5.32 -1.05
C GLN A 47 3.69 4.40 -0.58
N VAL A 48 3.29 3.42 -1.39
CA VAL A 48 2.23 2.46 -1.01
C VAL A 48 2.64 1.64 0.21
N ALA A 49 3.90 1.19 0.28
CA ALA A 49 4.41 0.44 1.42
C ALA A 49 4.45 1.27 2.71
N ALA A 50 4.80 2.55 2.61
CA ALA A 50 4.74 3.51 3.72
C ALA A 50 3.30 3.72 4.21
N LEU A 51 2.33 3.85 3.30
CA LEU A 51 0.91 3.94 3.66
C LEU A 51 0.43 2.69 4.42
N GLY A 52 0.87 1.50 4.00
CA GLY A 52 0.58 0.26 4.73
C GLY A 52 1.15 0.25 6.15
N HIS A 53 2.35 0.81 6.34
CA HIS A 53 2.95 0.97 7.67
C HIS A 53 2.15 1.94 8.54
N ASP A 54 1.78 3.09 7.97
CA ASP A 54 0.97 4.11 8.63
C ASP A 54 -0.39 3.56 9.07
N ALA A 55 -1.06 2.79 8.20
CA ALA A 55 -2.32 2.13 8.52
C ALA A 55 -2.17 1.13 9.67
N TRP A 56 -1.11 0.32 9.66
CA TRP A 56 -0.83 -0.62 10.76
C TRP A 56 -0.55 0.10 12.07
N ARG A 57 0.25 1.18 12.08
CA ARG A 57 0.55 1.90 13.33
C ARG A 57 -0.61 2.76 13.83
N ALA A 58 -1.56 3.14 12.97
CA ALA A 58 -2.71 3.98 13.34
C ALA A 58 -3.51 3.44 14.55
N GLU A 59 -3.70 2.12 14.66
CA GLU A 59 -4.42 1.50 15.79
C GLU A 59 -3.72 1.67 17.14
N ARG A 60 -2.42 2.00 17.10
CA ARG A 60 -1.56 2.17 18.27
C ARG A 60 -1.41 3.62 18.67
N ARG A 61 -2.09 4.54 17.98
CA ARG A 61 -1.89 5.98 18.20
C ARG A 61 -2.32 6.37 19.61
N ARG A 62 -1.43 7.04 20.33
CA ARG A 62 -1.64 7.58 21.67
C ARG A 62 -2.12 9.02 21.60
N ALA A 63 -2.70 9.51 22.69
CA ALA A 63 -3.20 10.89 22.79
C ALA A 63 -2.09 11.95 22.67
N ASP A 64 -0.84 11.58 22.96
CA ASP A 64 0.35 12.44 22.85
C ASP A 64 0.87 12.59 21.40
N GLY A 65 0.23 11.91 20.44
CA GLY A 65 0.61 11.93 19.03
C GLY A 65 1.65 10.87 18.64
N GLY A 66 2.22 10.14 19.59
CA GLY A 66 3.07 8.97 19.34
C GLY A 66 2.26 7.67 19.18
N TYR A 67 2.96 6.54 19.19
CA TYR A 67 2.35 5.20 19.10
C TYR A 67 2.75 4.33 20.30
N GLU A 68 1.89 3.41 20.70
CA GLU A 68 2.23 2.32 21.63
C GLU A 68 3.44 1.55 21.06
N PRO A 69 4.59 1.53 21.78
CA PRO A 69 5.82 0.94 21.25
C PRO A 69 5.69 -0.52 20.87
N ARG A 70 6.31 -0.89 19.74
CA ARG A 70 6.46 -2.27 19.33
C ARG A 70 7.93 -2.57 19.07
N VAL A 71 8.65 -2.87 20.14
CA VAL A 71 10.06 -3.23 20.06
C VAL A 71 10.22 -4.62 19.44
N LYS A 72 11.15 -4.74 18.50
CA LYS A 72 11.44 -5.93 17.71
C LYS A 72 12.94 -6.11 17.50
N GLU A 73 13.38 -7.35 17.36
CA GLU A 73 14.75 -7.67 16.93
C GLU A 73 14.95 -7.36 15.45
N VAL A 74 16.18 -6.99 15.07
CA VAL A 74 16.57 -6.63 13.71
C VAL A 74 17.49 -7.70 13.13
N LYS A 75 17.27 -8.07 11.87
CA LYS A 75 18.14 -8.99 11.12
C LYS A 75 18.99 -8.29 10.05
N ASP A 76 18.67 -7.06 9.69
CA ASP A 76 19.45 -6.24 8.75
C ASP A 76 20.81 -5.84 9.36
N GLU A 77 21.86 -6.59 8.99
CA GLU A 77 23.23 -6.36 9.47
C GLU A 77 23.75 -4.97 9.12
N ALA A 78 23.42 -4.45 7.94
CA ALA A 78 23.86 -3.13 7.52
C ALA A 78 23.20 -2.04 8.36
N TRP A 79 21.91 -2.19 8.69
CA TRP A 79 21.23 -1.29 9.61
C TRP A 79 21.81 -1.38 11.03
N MET A 80 22.06 -2.60 11.53
CA MET A 80 22.66 -2.80 12.87
C MET A 80 24.05 -2.17 12.97
N ALA A 81 24.89 -2.33 11.94
CA ALA A 81 26.23 -1.74 11.89
C ALA A 81 26.19 -0.20 11.89
N ARG A 82 25.24 0.41 11.18
CA ARG A 82 25.07 1.88 11.15
C ARG A 82 24.46 2.44 12.43
N SER A 83 23.50 1.72 13.03
CA SER A 83 22.72 2.21 14.16
C SER A 83 23.32 1.88 15.52
N GLY A 84 24.19 0.86 15.60
CA GLY A 84 24.72 0.31 16.85
C GLY A 84 23.66 -0.43 17.69
N ARG A 85 22.50 -0.78 17.11
CA ARG A 85 21.37 -1.40 17.82
C ARG A 85 20.97 -2.72 17.16
N THR A 86 20.50 -3.65 17.97
CA THR A 86 19.93 -4.95 17.53
C THR A 86 18.41 -5.00 17.64
N THR A 87 17.79 -3.93 18.16
CA THR A 87 16.34 -3.81 18.29
C THR A 87 15.86 -2.44 17.81
N ILE A 88 14.58 -2.39 17.43
CA ILE A 88 13.91 -1.17 16.97
C ILE A 88 12.46 -1.15 17.42
N ASP A 89 11.96 0.04 17.77
CA ASP A 89 10.53 0.27 17.91
C ASP A 89 9.93 0.55 16.53
N ILE A 90 9.30 -0.46 15.94
CA ILE A 90 8.72 -0.35 14.60
C ILE A 90 7.49 0.57 14.56
N ALA A 91 6.78 0.78 15.69
CA ALA A 91 5.58 1.63 15.70
C ALA A 91 5.92 3.12 15.66
N ASN A 92 7.00 3.52 16.35
CA ASN A 92 7.47 4.91 16.40
C ASN A 92 8.63 5.19 15.42
N THR A 93 8.87 4.32 14.44
CA THR A 93 9.83 4.55 13.35
C THR A 93 9.08 4.69 12.03
N ASP A 94 9.45 5.68 11.22
CA ASP A 94 8.88 5.85 9.89
C ASP A 94 9.33 4.74 8.93
N TYR A 95 8.46 4.36 7.99
CA TYR A 95 8.70 3.22 7.11
C TYR A 95 10.05 3.26 6.40
N ARG A 96 10.46 4.44 5.93
CA ARG A 96 11.74 4.65 5.21
C ARG A 96 12.98 4.38 6.07
N ASP A 97 12.86 4.50 7.39
CA ASP A 97 13.95 4.38 8.35
C ASP A 97 13.97 3.00 9.04
N LEU A 98 12.97 2.17 8.75
CA LEU A 98 12.93 0.79 9.21
C LEU A 98 14.09 -0.02 8.60
N PRO A 99 14.59 -1.02 9.33
CA PRO A 99 15.43 -2.08 8.76
C PRO A 99 14.73 -2.81 7.62
N SER A 100 15.49 -3.32 6.65
CA SER A 100 14.93 -3.97 5.46
C SER A 100 14.05 -5.18 5.79
N ASP A 101 14.36 -5.94 6.84
CA ASP A 101 13.54 -7.06 7.32
C ASP A 101 12.18 -6.60 7.86
N TRP A 102 12.10 -5.38 8.40
CA TRP A 102 10.84 -4.78 8.84
C TRP A 102 10.11 -3.98 7.75
N GLN A 103 10.77 -3.69 6.64
CA GLN A 103 10.12 -3.13 5.43
C GLN A 103 9.49 -4.20 4.53
N ALA A 104 10.01 -5.43 4.59
CA ALA A 104 9.84 -6.46 3.57
C ALA A 104 8.38 -6.80 3.24
N GLU A 105 7.52 -7.01 4.24
CA GLU A 105 6.14 -7.45 4.00
C GLU A 105 5.32 -6.38 3.28
N ASN A 106 5.39 -5.13 3.77
CA ASN A 106 4.67 -4.03 3.14
C ASN A 106 5.18 -3.75 1.73
N LYS A 107 6.51 -3.88 1.53
CA LYS A 107 7.13 -3.74 0.21
C LYS A 107 6.59 -4.79 -0.75
N ALA A 108 6.54 -6.06 -0.33
CA ALA A 108 6.08 -7.15 -1.18
C ALA A 108 4.63 -6.96 -1.63
N SER A 109 3.72 -6.58 -0.72
CA SER A 109 2.33 -6.31 -1.08
C SER A 109 2.17 -5.06 -1.96
N ALA A 110 2.96 -4.01 -1.68
CA ALA A 110 2.98 -2.81 -2.50
C ALA A 110 3.49 -3.08 -3.93
N GLU A 111 4.51 -3.92 -4.10
CA GLU A 111 5.03 -4.31 -5.41
C GLU A 111 3.96 -4.98 -6.27
N VAL A 112 3.23 -5.96 -5.71
CA VAL A 112 2.14 -6.63 -6.44
C VAL A 112 1.05 -5.64 -6.82
N ALA A 113 0.64 -4.78 -5.90
CA ALA A 113 -0.41 -3.80 -6.15
C ALA A 113 -0.02 -2.78 -7.23
N VAL A 114 1.18 -2.21 -7.13
CA VAL A 114 1.71 -1.25 -8.11
C VAL A 114 1.84 -1.89 -9.49
N ASP A 115 2.32 -3.12 -9.57
CA ASP A 115 2.45 -3.84 -10.86
C ASP A 115 1.10 -4.09 -11.51
N CYS A 116 0.09 -4.50 -10.74
CA CYS A 116 -1.28 -4.65 -11.25
C CYS A 116 -1.83 -3.32 -11.81
N VAL A 117 -1.66 -2.22 -11.07
CA VAL A 117 -2.18 -0.90 -11.46
C VAL A 117 -1.44 -0.34 -12.66
N LEU A 118 -0.11 -0.37 -12.68
CA LEU A 118 0.68 0.15 -13.81
C LEU A 118 0.41 -0.63 -15.10
N LYS A 119 0.25 -1.96 -15.00
CA LYS A 119 -0.12 -2.80 -16.13
C LYS A 119 -1.49 -2.41 -16.69
N ALA A 120 -2.51 -2.29 -15.85
CA ALA A 120 -3.84 -1.92 -16.28
C ALA A 120 -3.88 -0.50 -16.86
N PHE A 121 -3.21 0.46 -16.20
CA PHE A 121 -3.13 1.85 -16.64
C PHE A 121 -2.42 1.99 -18.00
N GLY A 122 -1.27 1.32 -18.17
CA GLY A 122 -0.53 1.33 -19.44
C GLY A 122 -1.29 0.69 -20.61
N GLN A 123 -2.24 -0.19 -20.33
CA GLN A 123 -3.15 -0.79 -21.31
C GLN A 123 -4.41 0.05 -21.58
N GLY A 124 -4.56 1.21 -20.91
CA GLY A 124 -5.76 2.04 -21.00
C GLY A 124 -7.00 1.43 -20.32
N GLY A 125 -6.80 0.46 -19.42
CA GLY A 125 -7.87 -0.18 -18.67
C GLY A 125 -8.49 0.73 -17.62
N ALA A 126 -9.78 0.52 -17.33
CA ALA A 126 -10.46 1.22 -16.24
C ALA A 126 -9.95 0.72 -14.88
N LEU A 127 -9.53 1.65 -14.02
CA LEU A 127 -9.15 1.39 -12.62
C LEU A 127 -10.38 1.53 -11.70
N ASP A 128 -11.45 0.80 -12.03
CA ASP A 128 -12.74 0.85 -11.33
C ASP A 128 -12.85 -0.19 -10.19
N GLY A 129 -14.01 -0.26 -9.54
CA GLY A 129 -14.24 -1.23 -8.46
C GLY A 129 -14.06 -2.68 -8.89
N ALA A 130 -14.41 -3.04 -10.13
CA ALA A 130 -14.24 -4.41 -10.63
C ALA A 130 -12.75 -4.73 -10.84
N PHE A 131 -11.95 -3.77 -11.29
CA PHE A 131 -10.49 -3.89 -11.31
C PHE A 131 -9.94 -4.07 -9.88
N VAL A 132 -10.41 -3.29 -8.91
CA VAL A 132 -9.96 -3.38 -7.52
C VAL A 132 -10.19 -4.78 -6.95
N GLU A 133 -11.36 -5.38 -7.14
CA GLU A 133 -11.61 -6.75 -6.64
C GLU A 133 -10.67 -7.78 -7.26
N ARG A 134 -10.51 -7.76 -8.59
CA ARG A 134 -9.62 -8.73 -9.29
C ARG A 134 -8.16 -8.56 -8.90
N ALA A 135 -7.71 -7.33 -8.72
CA ALA A 135 -6.32 -7.07 -8.33
C ALA A 135 -6.08 -7.37 -6.85
N ALA A 136 -7.07 -7.16 -5.98
CA ALA A 136 -7.00 -7.52 -4.57
C ALA A 136 -6.87 -9.04 -4.37
N GLU A 137 -7.56 -9.85 -5.17
CA GLU A 137 -7.38 -11.30 -5.21
C GLU A 137 -5.92 -11.70 -5.53
N VAL A 138 -5.26 -11.00 -6.47
CA VAL A 138 -3.84 -11.25 -6.79
C VAL A 138 -2.92 -10.90 -5.61
N VAL A 139 -3.23 -9.82 -4.88
CA VAL A 139 -2.49 -9.45 -3.67
C VAL A 139 -2.67 -10.53 -2.58
N HIS A 140 -3.88 -11.02 -2.39
CA HIS A 140 -4.20 -12.10 -1.44
C HIS A 140 -3.44 -13.39 -1.75
N ASP A 141 -3.50 -13.85 -3.00
CA ASP A 141 -2.80 -15.06 -3.44
C ASP A 141 -1.28 -14.93 -3.26
N ALA A 142 -0.72 -13.77 -3.62
CA ALA A 142 0.70 -13.50 -3.43
C ALA A 142 1.09 -13.45 -1.95
N TRP A 143 0.20 -12.93 -1.09
CA TRP A 143 0.40 -12.91 0.35
C TRP A 143 0.36 -14.32 0.94
N LEU A 144 -0.63 -15.14 0.57
CA LEU A 144 -0.74 -16.54 0.99
C LEU A 144 0.44 -17.38 0.52
N ALA A 145 0.96 -17.14 -0.68
CA ALA A 145 2.15 -17.85 -1.16
C ALA A 145 3.37 -17.64 -0.25
N ARG A 146 3.48 -16.47 0.41
CA ARG A 146 4.56 -16.15 1.36
C ARG A 146 4.25 -16.61 2.79
N ASN A 147 2.99 -16.50 3.20
CA ASN A 147 2.59 -16.53 4.62
C ASN A 147 1.64 -17.68 4.98
N GLY A 148 1.14 -18.43 4.00
CA GLY A 148 0.12 -19.46 4.18
C GLY A 148 0.49 -20.60 5.14
N ALA A 149 1.78 -20.85 5.37
CA ALA A 149 2.24 -21.83 6.34
C ALA A 149 1.82 -21.50 7.79
N TRP A 150 1.66 -20.23 8.11
CA TRP A 150 1.34 -19.76 9.47
C TRP A 150 0.11 -18.84 9.53
N ALA A 151 -0.45 -18.45 8.38
CA ALA A 151 -1.68 -17.66 8.32
C ALA A 151 -2.82 -18.32 9.13
N PRO A 152 -3.71 -17.54 9.75
CA PRO A 152 -5.00 -18.02 10.27
C PRO A 152 -5.85 -18.70 9.18
N GLU A 153 -6.64 -19.72 9.55
CA GLU A 153 -7.45 -20.49 8.59
C GLU A 153 -8.47 -19.62 7.84
N GLU A 154 -9.04 -18.62 8.52
CA GLU A 154 -9.96 -17.66 7.92
C GLU A 154 -9.32 -16.81 6.81
N GLN A 155 -7.99 -16.62 6.86
CA GLN A 155 -7.22 -15.92 5.82
C GLN A 155 -6.72 -16.87 4.73
N LYS A 156 -6.75 -18.19 4.93
CA LYS A 156 -6.38 -19.18 3.89
C LYS A 156 -7.49 -19.44 2.89
N LEU A 157 -8.69 -18.94 3.15
CA LEU A 157 -9.81 -19.09 2.23
C LEU A 157 -9.50 -18.37 0.90
N PRO A 158 -10.03 -18.89 -0.23
CA PRO A 158 -9.99 -18.15 -1.50
C PRO A 158 -10.60 -16.76 -1.33
N TYR A 159 -10.04 -15.76 -2.02
CA TYR A 159 -10.45 -14.35 -1.89
C TYR A 159 -11.98 -14.14 -1.88
N PRO A 160 -12.79 -14.77 -2.76
CA PRO A 160 -14.25 -14.58 -2.74
C PRO A 160 -14.95 -15.02 -1.45
N GLN A 161 -14.33 -15.93 -0.69
CA GLN A 161 -14.86 -16.52 0.54
C GLN A 161 -14.37 -15.79 1.81
N LEU A 162 -13.46 -14.84 1.67
CA LEU A 162 -13.03 -13.99 2.79
C LEU A 162 -14.18 -13.11 3.29
N THR A 163 -14.11 -12.74 4.56
CA THR A 163 -14.96 -11.67 5.10
C THR A 163 -14.62 -10.34 4.44
N GLU A 164 -15.55 -9.39 4.42
CA GLU A 164 -15.28 -8.06 3.85
C GLU A 164 -14.15 -7.32 4.59
N ALA A 165 -13.99 -7.56 5.90
CA ALA A 165 -12.89 -7.00 6.67
C ALA A 165 -11.53 -7.52 6.21
N GLU A 166 -11.41 -8.79 5.86
CA GLU A 166 -10.16 -9.35 5.31
C GLU A 166 -9.94 -8.87 3.86
N LYS A 167 -10.97 -8.87 3.01
CA LYS A 167 -10.85 -8.33 1.65
C LYS A 167 -10.43 -6.86 1.63
N ASP A 168 -10.90 -6.06 2.58
CA ASP A 168 -10.53 -4.65 2.66
C ASP A 168 -9.03 -4.45 2.93
N LYS A 169 -8.33 -5.41 3.54
CA LYS A 169 -6.87 -5.39 3.70
C LYS A 169 -6.16 -5.55 2.36
N ASP A 170 -6.68 -6.40 1.47
CA ASP A 170 -6.11 -6.57 0.12
C ASP A 170 -6.46 -5.38 -0.78
N ARG A 171 -7.72 -4.93 -0.73
CA ARG A 171 -8.20 -3.76 -1.49
C ARG A 171 -7.46 -2.50 -1.08
N PHE A 172 -7.04 -2.38 0.17
CA PHE A 172 -6.23 -1.26 0.65
C PHE A 172 -5.01 -1.03 -0.24
N TRP A 173 -4.25 -2.09 -0.56
CA TRP A 173 -3.05 -1.97 -1.38
C TRP A 173 -3.37 -1.44 -2.79
N ILE A 174 -4.40 -1.99 -3.42
CA ILE A 174 -4.82 -1.58 -4.76
C ILE A 174 -5.37 -0.15 -4.78
N ARG A 175 -6.25 0.19 -3.83
CA ARG A 175 -6.87 1.53 -3.74
C ARG A 175 -5.81 2.62 -3.58
N ASN A 176 -4.81 2.39 -2.73
CA ASN A 176 -3.70 3.33 -2.56
C ASN A 176 -2.84 3.43 -3.83
N ALA A 177 -2.49 2.31 -4.46
CA ALA A 177 -1.75 2.34 -5.73
C ALA A 177 -2.52 3.06 -6.85
N VAL A 178 -3.83 2.83 -6.98
CA VAL A 178 -4.71 3.54 -7.93
C VAL A 178 -4.70 5.05 -7.64
N ALA A 179 -4.83 5.46 -6.38
CA ALA A 179 -4.84 6.86 -6.00
C ALA A 179 -3.54 7.58 -6.42
N LEU A 180 -2.37 6.96 -6.21
CA LEU A 180 -1.09 7.57 -6.58
C LEU A 180 -0.88 7.66 -8.10
N VAL A 181 -1.36 6.67 -8.86
CA VAL A 181 -1.24 6.63 -10.32
C VAL A 181 -2.25 7.54 -11.01
N ALA A 182 -3.50 7.55 -10.55
CA ALA A 182 -4.57 8.33 -11.16
C ALA A 182 -4.52 9.83 -10.80
N ASN A 183 -3.84 10.21 -9.70
CA ASN A 183 -3.75 11.60 -9.26
C ASN A 183 -2.30 12.05 -8.94
N PRO A 184 -1.43 12.18 -9.96
CA PRO A 184 -0.02 12.52 -9.76
C PRO A 184 0.22 13.95 -9.27
N ALA A 185 -0.77 14.85 -9.37
CA ALA A 185 -0.61 16.25 -9.01
C ALA A 185 -0.68 16.50 -7.49
N GLN A 186 -1.34 15.64 -6.72
CA GLN A 186 -1.49 15.79 -5.27
C GLN A 186 -0.34 15.17 -4.45
N ASN A 187 0.53 14.37 -5.07
CA ASN A 187 1.68 13.72 -4.42
C ASN A 187 3.00 14.48 -4.51
N ARG A 188 2.98 15.75 -4.94
CA ARG A 188 4.18 16.59 -5.08
C ARG A 188 4.57 17.36 -3.81
N THR A 189 3.81 17.22 -2.72
CA THR A 189 3.91 18.12 -1.55
C THR A 189 3.98 17.39 -0.20
N ALA A 190 4.55 16.18 -0.13
CA ALA A 190 4.87 15.52 1.13
C ALA A 190 6.38 15.34 1.28
#